data_AF-A0A2V6DF83-F1
#
_entry.id   AF-A0A2V6DF83-F1
#
_cell.length_a   1.000
_cell.length_b   1.000
_cell.length_c   1.000
_cell.angle_alpha   90.00
_cell.angle_beta   90.00
_cell.angle_gamma   90.00
#
_symmetry.space_group_name_H-M   'P 1'
#
loop_
_entity.id
_entity.type
_entity.pdbx_description
1 polymer ?
#
loop_
_entity_poly.entity_id
_entity_poly.type
_entity_poly.pdbx_seq_one_letter_code
_entity_poly.pdbx_strand_id
1 'polypeptide(L)'
;MKTVSNVDISAGIKRHIATERRKSADKKFHVNYRGKNLALDLIRVHDDRLSSLGGGKYFACVDMKAADGTVYDIDFVMAGQAGSMTVTETSVHKINGKPLYNWKEQGGSWKKVRVS
;
A
#
# COMPACT_ATOMS: atom_id res chain seq x y z
N MET A 1 -19.13 -12.45 11.88
CA MET A 1 -17.84 -11.77 11.60
C MET A 1 -18.14 -10.32 11.24
N LYS A 2 -17.42 -9.35 11.82
CA LYS A 2 -17.58 -7.94 11.48
C LYS A 2 -17.01 -7.69 10.08
N THR A 3 -17.81 -7.16 9.16
CA THR A 3 -17.33 -6.72 7.85
C THR A 3 -16.28 -5.65 8.04
N VAL A 4 -15.14 -5.79 7.36
CA VAL A 4 -14.06 -4.80 7.39
C VAL A 4 -14.48 -3.61 6.54
N SER A 5 -14.54 -2.42 7.15
CA SER A 5 -14.89 -1.17 6.48
C SER A 5 -13.64 -0.49 5.88
N ASN A 6 -13.84 0.47 4.99
CA ASN A 6 -12.74 1.32 4.49
C ASN A 6 -12.02 2.07 5.64
N VAL A 7 -12.74 2.46 6.69
CA VAL A 7 -12.14 3.07 7.88
C VAL A 7 -11.19 2.09 8.58
N ASP A 8 -11.58 0.83 8.71
CA ASP A 8 -10.73 -0.21 9.30
C ASP A 8 -9.48 -0.47 8.44
N ILE A 9 -9.61 -0.45 7.12
CA ILE A 9 -8.49 -0.63 6.18
C ILE A 9 -7.52 0.56 6.30
N SER A 10 -8.03 1.79 6.26
CA SER A 10 -7.24 3.02 6.42
C SER A 10 -6.49 3.06 7.76
N ALA A 11 -7.17 2.69 8.85
CA ALA A 11 -6.55 2.59 10.17
C ALA A 11 -5.51 1.47 10.23
N GLY A 12 -5.79 0.34 9.58
CA GLY A 12 -4.86 -0.79 9.43
C GLY A 12 -3.55 -0.39 8.79
N ILE A 13 -3.61 0.23 7.61
CA ILE A 13 -2.41 0.62 6.86
C ILE A 13 -1.63 1.74 7.56
N LYS A 14 -2.32 2.73 8.14
CA LYS A 14 -1.67 3.79 8.94
C LYS A 14 -0.92 3.22 10.14
N ARG A 15 -1.53 2.27 10.86
CA ARG A 15 -0.89 1.57 12.00
C ARG A 15 0.32 0.76 11.55
N HIS A 16 0.22 0.05 10.42
CA HIS A 16 1.33 -0.71 9.87
C HIS A 16 2.52 0.20 9.55
N ILE A 17 2.30 1.26 8.75
CA ILE A 17 3.34 2.23 8.37
C ILE A 17 3.97 2.86 9.61
N ALA A 18 3.16 3.30 10.58
CA ALA A 18 3.68 3.88 11.82
C ALA A 18 4.51 2.88 12.65
N THR A 19 4.15 1.60 12.63
CA THR A 19 4.90 0.55 13.32
C THR A 19 6.25 0.29 12.65
N GLU A 20 6.29 0.16 11.32
CA GLU A 20 7.54 -0.03 10.58
C GLU A 20 8.48 1.18 10.72
N ARG A 21 7.93 2.41 10.67
CA ARG A 21 8.68 3.63 10.96
C ARG A 21 9.26 3.67 12.37
N ARG A 22 8.55 3.16 13.38
CA ARG A 22 9.09 3.14 14.76
C ARG A 22 10.28 2.20 14.88
N LYS A 23 10.28 1.09 14.14
CA LYS A 23 11.34 0.09 14.11
C LYS A 23 12.58 0.55 13.35
N SER A 24 12.45 1.45 12.38
CA SER A 24 13.60 1.99 11.64
C SER A 24 14.36 3.03 12.48
N ALA A 25 15.67 3.10 12.23
CA ALA A 25 16.57 4.05 12.89
C ALA A 25 16.29 5.50 12.46
N ASP A 26 15.97 5.70 11.19
CA ASP A 26 15.71 7.01 10.57
C ASP A 26 14.24 7.45 10.63
N LYS A 27 13.38 6.65 11.27
CA LYS A 27 11.93 6.87 11.38
C LYS A 27 11.19 6.95 10.05
N LYS A 28 11.73 6.33 9.00
CA LYS A 28 11.11 6.22 7.67
C LYS A 28 10.53 4.82 7.42
N PHE A 29 9.58 4.76 6.49
CA PHE A 29 9.05 3.49 6.00
C PHE A 29 10.01 2.95 4.94
N HIS A 30 10.43 1.69 5.08
CA HIS A 30 11.38 1.07 4.16
C HIS A 30 10.69 0.08 3.23
N VAL A 31 10.98 0.19 1.93
CA VAL A 31 10.52 -0.76 0.91
C VAL A 31 11.62 -1.03 -0.11
N ASN A 32 11.83 -2.30 -0.43
CA ASN A 32 12.76 -2.69 -1.48
C ASN A 32 12.11 -2.52 -2.86
N TYR A 33 12.78 -1.80 -3.75
CA TYR A 33 12.37 -1.62 -5.14
C TYR A 33 13.59 -1.66 -6.06
N ARG A 34 13.60 -2.62 -7.00
CA ARG A 34 14.69 -2.81 -7.99
C ARG A 34 16.09 -2.81 -7.36
N GLY A 35 16.25 -3.55 -6.25
CA GLY A 35 17.52 -3.66 -5.52
C GLY A 35 17.88 -2.45 -4.65
N LYS A 36 17.01 -1.43 -4.57
CA LYS A 36 17.20 -0.27 -3.70
C LYS A 36 16.27 -0.35 -2.50
N ASN A 37 16.80 -0.09 -1.31
CA ASN A 37 15.99 0.12 -0.12
C ASN A 37 15.54 1.59 -0.08
N LEU A 38 14.29 1.86 -0.42
CA LEU A 38 13.72 3.20 -0.40
C LEU A 38 13.34 3.57 1.03
N ALA A 39 13.75 4.75 1.51
CA ALA A 39 13.35 5.30 2.79
C ALA A 39 12.32 6.43 2.57
N LEU A 40 11.09 6.21 3.02
CA LEU A 40 9.93 6.97 2.59
C LEU A 40 9.14 7.59 3.76
N ASP A 41 8.65 8.81 3.57
CA ASP A 41 7.71 9.50 4.46
C ASP A 41 6.28 9.41 3.92
N LEU A 42 5.32 9.12 4.79
CA LEU A 42 3.90 9.06 4.43
C LEU A 42 3.38 10.44 4.04
N ILE A 43 2.76 10.55 2.86
CA ILE A 43 2.03 11.74 2.42
C ILE A 43 0.53 11.54 2.71
N ARG A 44 -0.08 10.51 2.09
CA ARG A 44 -1.54 10.31 2.10
C ARG A 44 -1.89 8.85 1.85
N VAL A 45 -2.91 8.36 2.55
CA VAL A 45 -3.63 7.13 2.18
C VAL A 45 -4.82 7.53 1.31
N HIS A 46 -4.98 6.91 0.14
CA HIS A 46 -6.13 7.18 -0.74
C HIS A 46 -7.35 6.41 -0.26
N ASP A 47 -8.14 7.04 0.61
CA ASP A 47 -9.37 6.43 1.17
C ASP A 47 -10.41 6.09 0.08
N ASP A 48 -10.35 6.78 -1.08
CA ASP A 48 -11.15 6.55 -2.29
C ASP A 48 -10.68 5.34 -3.13
N ARG A 49 -9.51 4.77 -2.80
CA ARG A 49 -8.93 3.60 -3.49
C ARG A 49 -8.77 2.40 -2.58
N LEU A 50 -9.50 2.39 -1.46
CA LEU A 50 -9.59 1.24 -0.58
C LEU A 50 -10.57 0.23 -1.18
N SER A 51 -10.15 -1.02 -1.29
CA SER A 51 -10.98 -2.05 -1.93
C SER A 51 -10.85 -3.39 -1.22
N SER A 52 -11.96 -4.12 -1.11
CA SER A 52 -11.90 -5.54 -0.74
C SER A 52 -11.60 -6.37 -1.98
N LEU A 53 -10.63 -7.26 -1.88
CA LEU A 53 -10.27 -8.18 -2.96
C LEU A 53 -10.98 -9.54 -2.84
N GLY A 54 -11.92 -9.67 -1.89
CA GLY A 54 -12.54 -10.94 -1.53
C GLY A 54 -11.61 -11.83 -0.66
N GLY A 55 -12.17 -12.89 -0.07
CA GLY A 55 -11.40 -13.86 0.71
C GLY A 55 -10.66 -13.27 1.93
N GLY A 56 -11.18 -12.19 2.53
CA GLY A 56 -10.54 -11.50 3.65
C GLY A 56 -9.26 -10.73 3.28
N LYS A 57 -9.08 -10.41 1.99
CA LYS A 57 -8.00 -9.56 1.49
C LYS A 57 -8.50 -8.16 1.18
N TYR A 58 -7.62 -7.18 1.39
CA TYR A 58 -7.88 -5.76 1.22
C TYR A 58 -6.73 -5.09 0.51
N PHE A 59 -7.02 -3.98 -0.14
CA PHE A 59 -6.08 -3.18 -0.90
C PHE A 59 -6.07 -1.73 -0.42
N ALA A 60 -4.88 -1.14 -0.32
CA ALA A 60 -4.69 0.29 -0.09
C ALA A 60 -3.56 0.85 -0.97
N CYS A 61 -3.77 2.04 -1.49
CA CYS A 61 -2.84 2.79 -2.33
C CYS A 61 -2.40 4.05 -1.55
N VAL A 62 -1.10 4.26 -1.40
CA VAL A 62 -0.53 5.22 -0.45
C VAL A 62 0.57 6.04 -1.12
N ASP A 63 0.42 7.36 -1.09
CA ASP A 63 1.47 8.28 -1.54
C ASP A 63 2.53 8.43 -0.45
N MET A 64 3.79 8.32 -0.86
CA MET A 64 4.95 8.49 0.00
C MET A 64 6.05 9.31 -0.70
N LYS A 65 6.89 10.00 0.08
CA LYS A 65 7.96 10.86 -0.43
C LYS A 65 9.33 10.36 -0.01
N ALA A 66 10.28 10.32 -0.94
CA ALA A 66 11.69 10.17 -0.64
C ALA A 66 12.34 11.53 -0.31
N ALA A 67 13.54 11.48 0.30
CA ALA A 67 14.27 12.69 0.68
C ALA A 67 14.66 13.59 -0.52
N ASP A 68 14.85 12.99 -1.70
CA ASP A 68 15.17 13.69 -2.95
C ASP A 68 13.96 14.37 -3.61
N GLY A 69 12.78 14.27 -3.00
CA GLY A 69 11.54 14.84 -3.53
C GLY A 69 10.70 13.88 -4.38
N THR A 70 11.24 12.71 -4.74
CA THR A 70 10.51 11.72 -5.53
C THR A 70 9.28 11.21 -4.79
N VAL A 71 8.13 11.21 -5.46
CA VAL A 71 6.87 10.68 -4.93
C VAL A 71 6.66 9.28 -5.46
N TYR A 72 6.40 8.35 -4.55
CA TYR A 72 6.06 6.97 -4.83
C TYR A 72 4.63 6.70 -4.42
N ASP A 73 3.87 6.08 -5.31
CA ASP A 73 2.58 5.49 -4.98
C ASP A 73 2.83 4.01 -4.67
N ILE A 74 2.54 3.59 -3.44
CA ILE A 74 2.79 2.25 -2.92
C ILE A 74 1.46 1.53 -2.71
N ASP A 75 1.29 0.41 -3.41
CA ASP A 75 0.19 -0.51 -3.24
C ASP A 75 0.50 -1.49 -2.10
N PHE A 76 -0.47 -1.66 -1.19
CA PHE A 76 -0.43 -2.60 -0.10
C PHE A 76 -1.59 -3.59 -0.22
N VAL A 77 -1.27 -4.88 -0.17
CA VAL A 77 -2.26 -5.95 0.03
C VAL A 77 -2.21 -6.37 1.49
N MET A 78 -3.37 -6.43 2.12
CA MET A 78 -3.54 -6.84 3.51
C MET A 78 -4.49 -8.02 3.61
N ALA A 79 -4.32 -8.83 4.65
CA ALA A 79 -5.23 -9.93 4.97
C ALA A 79 -5.61 -9.93 6.46
N GLY A 80 -6.79 -10.47 6.78
CA GLY A 80 -7.23 -10.69 8.16
C GLY A 80 -8.53 -9.98 8.50
N GLN A 81 -8.70 -9.65 9.79
CA GLN A 81 -9.92 -9.03 10.33
C GLN A 81 -9.66 -7.57 10.73
N ALA A 82 -10.74 -6.81 10.94
CA ALA A 82 -10.65 -5.45 11.47
C ALA A 82 -9.82 -5.42 12.76
N GLY A 83 -8.84 -4.51 12.83
CA GLY A 83 -7.93 -4.38 13.97
C GLY A 83 -6.71 -5.31 13.96
N SER A 84 -6.76 -6.45 13.27
CA SER A 84 -5.68 -7.46 13.23
C SER A 84 -5.12 -7.73 11.83
N MET A 85 -5.42 -6.86 10.85
CA MET A 85 -4.89 -7.00 9.49
C MET A 85 -3.36 -6.96 9.45
N THR A 86 -2.79 -7.80 8.59
CA THR A 86 -1.35 -7.85 8.27
C THR A 86 -1.13 -7.51 6.81
N VAL A 87 -0.04 -6.79 6.51
CA VAL A 87 0.41 -6.56 5.13
C VAL A 87 1.05 -7.84 4.61
N THR A 88 0.59 -8.34 3.46
CA THR A 88 1.08 -9.54 2.80
C THR A 88 1.87 -9.25 1.53
N GLU A 89 1.63 -8.10 0.91
CA GLU A 89 2.35 -7.66 -0.29
C GLU A 89 2.49 -6.14 -0.29
N THR A 90 3.65 -5.65 -0.74
CA THR A 90 3.93 -4.24 -0.97
C THR A 90 4.50 -4.09 -2.38
N SER A 91 4.04 -3.10 -3.14
CA SER A 91 4.50 -2.88 -4.52
C SER A 91 4.57 -1.39 -4.85
N VAL A 92 5.63 -0.97 -5.55
CA VAL A 92 5.68 0.39 -6.12
C VAL A 92 4.79 0.40 -7.37
N HIS A 93 3.73 1.21 -7.33
CA HIS A 93 2.75 1.36 -8.41
C HIS A 93 3.08 2.54 -9.30
N LYS A 94 3.45 3.70 -8.74
CA LYS A 94 3.82 4.89 -9.52
C LYS A 94 5.08 5.56 -9.00
N ILE A 95 5.78 6.24 -9.91
CA ILE A 95 6.89 7.13 -9.58
C ILE A 95 6.61 8.49 -10.23
N ASN A 96 6.53 9.54 -9.43
CA ASN A 96 6.19 10.90 -9.86
C ASN A 96 4.93 10.93 -10.74
N GLY A 97 3.88 10.22 -10.30
CA GLY A 97 2.59 10.12 -11.00
C GLY A 97 2.57 9.19 -12.21
N LYS A 98 3.73 8.69 -12.67
CA LYS A 98 3.79 7.76 -13.81
C LYS A 98 3.59 6.31 -13.35
N PRO A 99 2.56 5.60 -13.82
CA PRO A 99 2.32 4.22 -13.44
C PRO A 99 3.39 3.26 -14.00
N LEU A 100 3.69 2.22 -13.23
CA LEU A 100 4.57 1.10 -13.61
C LEU A 100 3.78 -0.11 -14.08
N TYR A 101 2.52 -0.21 -13.66
CA TYR A 101 1.54 -1.18 -14.10
C TYR A 101 0.14 -0.59 -13.95
N ASN A 102 -0.84 -1.19 -14.62
CA ASN A 102 -2.26 -0.93 -14.41
C ASN A 102 -2.91 -2.11 -13.69
N TRP A 103 -4.07 -1.89 -13.10
CA TRP A 103 -4.93 -2.93 -12.56
C TRP A 103 -6.03 -3.28 -13.57
N LYS A 104 -6.23 -4.57 -13.82
CA LYS A 104 -7.34 -5.08 -14.66
C LYS A 104 -8.07 -6.18 -13.93
N GLU A 105 -9.39 -6.06 -13.83
CA GLU A 105 -10.25 -7.13 -13.33
C GLU A 105 -10.38 -8.24 -14.39
N GLN A 106 -10.21 -9.49 -13.96
CA GLN A 106 -10.38 -10.69 -14.77
C GLN A 106 -11.06 -11.77 -13.94
N GLY A 107 -12.32 -12.09 -14.26
CA GLY A 107 -13.07 -13.16 -13.58
C GLY A 107 -13.23 -12.93 -12.08
N GLY A 108 -13.52 -11.70 -11.66
CA GLY A 108 -13.67 -11.31 -10.24
C GLY A 108 -12.34 -11.20 -9.47
N SER A 109 -11.20 -11.26 -10.15
CA SER A 109 -9.87 -11.09 -9.56
C SER A 109 -9.13 -9.93 -10.22
N TRP A 110 -8.54 -9.05 -9.41
CA TRP A 110 -7.69 -7.96 -9.89
C TRP A 110 -6.26 -8.45 -10.18
N LYS A 111 -5.74 -8.13 -11.36
CA LYS A 111 -4.37 -8.48 -11.78
C LYS A 111 -3.61 -7.25 -12.25
N LYS A 112 -2.30 -7.24 -11.96
CA LYS A 112 -1.37 -6.25 -12.52
C LYS A 112 -1.15 -6.55 -14.01
N VAL A 113 -1.29 -5.54 -14.86
CA VAL A 113 -1.03 -5.60 -16.30
C VAL A 113 -0.04 -4.52 -16.70
N ARG A 114 0.68 -4.72 -17.81
CA ARG A 114 1.65 -3.71 -18.29
C ARG A 114 0.94 -2.40 -18.62
N VAL A 115 1.63 -1.29 -18.39
CA VAL A 115 1.25 0.00 -18.95
C VAL A 115 1.44 -0.09 -20.46
N SER A 116 0.40 0.30 -21.20
CA SER A 116 0.41 0.40 -22.66
C SER A 116 1.16 1.64 -23.13
#